data_AF-A0A7C4HIL4-F1
#
_entry.id   AF-A0A7C4HIL4-F1
#
_cell.length_a   1.000
_cell.length_b   1.000
_cell.length_c   1.000
_cell.angle_alpha   90.00
_cell.angle_beta   90.00
_cell.angle_gamma   90.00
#
_symmetry.space_group_name_H-M   'P 1'
#
loop_
_entity.id
_entity.type
_entity.pdbx_description
1 polymer ?
#
loop_
_entity_poly.entity_id
_entity_poly.type
_entity_poly.pdbx_seq_one_letter_code
_entity_poly.pdbx_strand_id
1 'polypeptide(L)'
;MARPPDYTKPDHYARKAKELGYGARSVFKLEEVDEKDRLLRPGMTVLDLGASPGSWAQYASERVGPKGLVVGVDLKPLSRPTRPNEVFILGDAF
;
A
#
# COMPACT_ATOMS: atom_id res chain seq x y z
N MET A 1 17.48 -12.73 30.13
CA MET A 1 16.65 -11.73 29.42
C MET A 1 17.03 -11.75 27.95
N ALA A 2 16.06 -11.88 27.03
CA ALA A 2 16.33 -11.85 25.60
C ALA A 2 16.62 -10.42 25.12
N ARG A 3 17.59 -10.25 24.22
CA ARG A 3 17.96 -8.95 23.63
C ARG A 3 16.74 -8.42 22.83
N PRO A 4 16.35 -7.14 22.95
CA PRO A 4 15.25 -6.59 22.17
C PRO A 4 15.56 -6.77 20.67
N PRO A 5 14.54 -7.05 19.85
CA PRO A 5 14.74 -7.22 18.41
C PRO A 5 15.41 -5.98 17.81
N ASP A 6 16.43 -6.22 17.00
CA ASP A 6 17.15 -5.18 16.28
C ASP A 6 16.31 -4.72 15.08
N TYR A 7 15.50 -3.68 15.30
CA TYR A 7 14.66 -3.05 14.28
C TYR A 7 15.45 -2.28 13.21
N THR A 8 16.78 -2.20 13.33
CA THR A 8 17.62 -1.51 12.32
C THR A 8 17.82 -2.35 11.06
N LYS A 9 17.59 -3.68 11.14
CA LYS A 9 17.68 -4.56 9.97
C LYS A 9 16.30 -4.79 9.37
N PRO A 10 16.16 -4.70 8.03
CA PRO A 10 14.94 -5.10 7.35
C PRO A 10 14.64 -6.56 7.70
N ASP A 11 13.51 -6.78 8.35
CA ASP A 11 13.02 -8.12 8.62
C ASP A 11 12.68 -8.87 7.33
N HIS A 12 12.33 -10.15 7.46
CA HIS A 12 11.98 -11.02 6.34
C HIS A 12 10.89 -10.41 5.44
N TYR A 13 9.86 -9.78 6.01
CA TYR A 13 8.76 -9.21 5.23
C TYR A 13 9.16 -7.91 4.54
N ALA A 14 10.00 -7.08 5.16
CA ALA A 14 10.54 -5.90 4.49
C ALA A 14 11.34 -6.28 3.23
N ARG A 15 12.12 -7.36 3.29
CA ARG A 15 12.86 -7.89 2.12
C ARG A 15 11.90 -8.46 1.08
N LYS A 16 10.96 -9.32 1.50
CA LYS A 16 9.95 -9.91 0.61
C LYS A 16 9.13 -8.84 -0.12
N ALA A 17 8.70 -7.77 0.57
CA ALA A 17 7.98 -6.67 -0.05
C ALA A 17 8.82 -5.98 -1.14
N LYS A 18 10.10 -5.72 -0.84
CA LYS A 18 11.02 -5.13 -1.81
C LYS A 18 11.26 -6.04 -3.03
N GLU A 19 11.43 -7.35 -2.81
CA GLU A 19 11.58 -8.34 -3.87
C GLU A 19 10.35 -8.40 -4.78
N LEU A 20 9.15 -8.21 -4.21
CA LEU A 20 7.87 -8.13 -4.93
C LEU A 20 7.57 -6.73 -5.49
N GLY A 21 8.46 -5.75 -5.32
CA GLY A 21 8.28 -4.39 -5.83
C GLY A 21 7.27 -3.53 -5.06
N TYR A 22 6.96 -3.88 -3.80
CA TYR A 22 6.12 -3.07 -2.92
C TYR A 22 6.95 -2.11 -2.05
N GLY A 23 6.42 -0.90 -1.85
CA GLY A 23 7.10 0.16 -1.08
C GLY A 23 7.20 -0.08 0.43
N ALA A 24 6.43 -1.02 0.99
CA ALA A 24 6.47 -1.34 2.42
C ALA A 24 5.88 -2.72 2.73
N ARG A 25 6.36 -3.35 3.82
CA ARG A 25 5.84 -4.63 4.32
C ARG A 25 4.40 -4.59 4.85
N SER A 26 3.80 -3.40 4.95
CA SER A 26 2.39 -3.25 5.31
C SER A 26 1.45 -3.84 4.27
N VAL A 27 1.90 -4.02 3.02
CA VAL A 27 1.09 -4.62 1.94
C VAL A 27 0.49 -5.96 2.34
N PHE A 28 1.25 -6.81 3.04
CA PHE A 28 0.81 -8.14 3.45
C PHE A 28 -0.38 -8.10 4.42
N LYS A 29 -0.56 -6.99 5.15
CA LYS A 29 -1.74 -6.82 6.02
C LYS A 29 -3.01 -6.59 5.20
N LEU A 30 -2.92 -5.76 4.15
CA LEU A 30 -4.06 -5.52 3.26
C LEU A 30 -4.35 -6.75 2.42
N GLU A 31 -3.32 -7.44 1.94
CA GLU A 31 -3.45 -8.71 1.22
C GLU A 31 -4.18 -9.76 2.05
N GLU A 32 -3.79 -9.97 3.31
CA GLU A 32 -4.46 -10.92 4.20
C GLU A 32 -5.94 -10.57 4.44
N VAL A 33 -6.26 -9.29 4.61
CA VAL A 33 -7.66 -8.81 4.75
C VAL A 33 -8.44 -9.00 3.45
N ASP A 34 -7.86 -8.67 2.28
CA ASP A 34 -8.51 -8.85 0.99
C ASP A 34 -8.77 -10.33 0.68
N GLU A 35 -7.81 -11.21 0.96
CA GLU A 35 -7.96 -12.66 0.75
C GLU A 35 -9.09 -13.24 1.61
N LYS A 36 -9.21 -12.79 2.85
CA LYS A 36 -10.22 -13.27 3.80
C LYS A 36 -11.62 -12.74 3.48
N ASP A 37 -11.73 -11.43 3.28
CA ASP A 37 -13.02 -10.74 3.24
C ASP A 37 -13.46 -10.36 1.81
N ARG A 38 -12.61 -10.59 0.80
CA ARG A 38 -12.81 -10.16 -0.60
C ARG A 38 -13.13 -8.66 -0.67
N LEU A 39 -12.36 -7.89 0.10
CA LEU A 39 -12.57 -6.47 0.35
C LEU A 39 -12.58 -5.66 -0.96
N LEU A 40 -11.65 -5.96 -1.87
CA LEU A 40 -11.42 -5.24 -3.11
C LEU A 40 -11.94 -6.04 -4.30
N ARG A 41 -12.71 -5.36 -5.16
CA ARG A 41 -13.31 -5.96 -6.36
C ARG A 41 -12.99 -5.13 -7.60
N PRO A 42 -12.93 -5.74 -8.79
CA PRO A 42 -12.72 -5.02 -10.03
C PRO A 42 -13.72 -3.87 -10.22
N GLY A 43 -13.23 -2.70 -10.63
CA GLY A 43 -14.04 -1.51 -10.88
C GLY A 43 -14.36 -0.65 -9.65
N MET A 44 -13.91 -1.03 -8.45
CA MET A 44 -14.16 -0.21 -7.25
C MET A 44 -13.36 1.10 -7.25
N THR A 45 -13.92 2.11 -6.59
CA THR A 45 -13.20 3.32 -6.17
C THR A 45 -12.76 3.17 -4.73
N VAL A 46 -11.47 3.40 -4.45
CA VAL A 46 -10.84 3.21 -3.14
C VAL A 46 -10.15 4.51 -2.72
N LEU A 47 -10.30 4.88 -1.45
CA LEU A 47 -9.58 5.98 -0.81
C LEU A 47 -8.56 5.40 0.17
N ASP A 48 -7.27 5.71 -0.02
CA ASP A 48 -6.16 5.35 0.86
C ASP A 48 -5.68 6.59 1.62
N LEU A 49 -5.95 6.64 2.93
CA LEU A 49 -5.58 7.74 3.81
C LEU A 49 -4.29 7.41 4.57
N GLY A 50 -3.29 8.29 4.50
CA GLY A 50 -1.95 7.97 4.99
C GLY A 50 -1.20 7.06 4.01
N ALA A 51 -1.36 7.34 2.71
CA ALA A 51 -0.92 6.46 1.63
C ALA A 51 0.61 6.32 1.50
N SER A 52 1.44 7.22 2.05
CA SER A 52 2.90 7.14 1.90
C SER A 52 3.48 5.95 2.67
N PRO A 53 4.35 5.11 2.08
CA PRO A 53 5.07 5.29 0.80
C PRO A 53 4.34 4.79 -0.46
N GLY A 54 3.17 4.16 -0.33
CA GLY A 54 2.30 3.78 -1.44
C GLY A 54 1.99 2.30 -1.59
N SER A 55 2.33 1.46 -0.60
CA SER A 55 2.20 0.00 -0.73
C SER A 55 0.74 -0.48 -0.79
N TRP A 56 -0.16 0.15 -0.04
CA TRP A 56 -1.59 -0.17 -0.04
C TRP A 56 -2.28 0.32 -1.30
N ALA A 57 -2.08 1.58 -1.68
CA ALA A 57 -2.53 2.11 -2.97
C ALA A 57 -2.09 1.24 -4.17
N GLN A 58 -0.83 0.79 -4.18
CA GLN A 58 -0.30 -0.11 -5.22
C GLN A 58 -1.07 -1.43 -5.31
N TYR A 59 -1.22 -2.10 -4.17
CA TYR A 59 -1.98 -3.35 -4.11
C TYR A 59 -3.43 -3.12 -4.52
N ALA A 60 -4.07 -2.09 -3.98
CA ALA A 60 -5.46 -1.77 -4.30
C ALA A 60 -5.66 -1.51 -5.80
N SER A 61 -4.73 -0.78 -6.44
CA SER A 61 -4.74 -0.51 -7.88
C SER A 61 -4.74 -1.80 -8.71
N GLU A 62 -3.97 -2.82 -8.30
CA GLU A 62 -3.94 -4.14 -8.95
C GLU A 62 -5.28 -4.86 -8.81
N ARG A 63 -5.86 -4.84 -7.61
CA ARG A 63 -7.10 -5.58 -7.30
C ARG A 63 -8.33 -4.96 -7.97
N VAL A 64 -8.45 -3.64 -7.96
CA VAL A 64 -9.60 -2.94 -8.60
C VAL A 64 -9.44 -2.87 -10.12
N GLY A 65 -8.22 -3.04 -10.63
CA GLY A 65 -7.94 -3.14 -12.06
C GLY A 65 -8.19 -1.84 -12.84
N PRO A 66 -8.10 -1.88 -14.18
CA PRO A 66 -8.05 -0.69 -15.03
C PRO A 66 -9.36 0.11 -15.07
N LYS A 67 -10.49 -0.49 -14.65
CA LYS A 67 -11.79 0.19 -14.55
C LYS A 67 -12.03 0.78 -13.15
N GLY A 68 -11.19 0.45 -12.17
CA GLY A 68 -11.26 1.02 -10.84
C GLY A 68 -10.46 2.31 -10.73
N LEU A 69 -10.53 2.93 -9.56
CA LEU A 69 -9.79 4.15 -9.24
C LEU A 69 -9.30 4.07 -7.80
N VAL A 70 -8.03 4.38 -7.58
CA VAL A 70 -7.47 4.52 -6.24
C VAL A 70 -7.06 5.97 -6.04
N VAL A 71 -7.55 6.59 -4.97
CA VAL A 71 -7.15 7.95 -4.57
C VAL A 71 -6.35 7.82 -3.29
N GLY A 72 -5.08 8.23 -3.32
CA GLY A 72 -4.23 8.29 -2.14
C GLY A 72 -4.10 9.73 -1.63
N VAL A 73 -4.17 9.91 -0.31
CA VAL A 73 -3.92 11.21 0.34
C VAL A 73 -2.90 11.03 1.45
N ASP A 74 -1.87 11.87 1.47
CA ASP A 74 -0.87 11.90 2.54
C ASP A 74 -0.19 13.27 2.61
N LEU A 75 0.33 13.61 3.79
CA LEU A 75 1.20 14.78 4.02
C LEU A 75 2.60 14.60 3.41
N LYS A 76 3.00 13.36 3.11
CA LYS A 76 4.30 12.99 2.55
C LYS A 76 4.13 12.44 1.13
N PRO A 77 5.09 12.69 0.22
CA PRO A 77 5.02 12.14 -1.13
C PRO A 77 5.10 10.61 -1.13
N LEU A 78 4.56 10.00 -2.19
CA LEU A 78 4.77 8.59 -2.49
C LEU A 78 6.25 8.33 -2.83
N SER A 79 6.75 7.14 -2.50
CA SER A 79 8.11 6.72 -2.87
C SER A 79 8.20 6.04 -4.25
N ARG A 80 7.09 6.04 -5.00
CA ARG A 80 6.94 5.44 -6.33
C ARG A 80 6.04 6.34 -7.19
N PRO A 81 6.14 6.29 -8.53
CA PRO A 81 5.17 6.93 -9.40
C PRO A 81 3.78 6.28 -9.26
N THR A 82 2.74 7.06 -9.55
CA THR A 82 1.36 6.53 -9.60
C THR A 82 1.16 5.63 -10.80
N ARG A 83 0.21 4.69 -10.67
CA ARG A 83 -0.28 3.86 -11.77
C ARG A 83 -1.37 4.58 -12.57
N PRO A 84 -1.73 4.12 -13.79
CA PRO A 84 -2.74 4.80 -14.62
C PRO A 84 -4.11 4.97 -13.97
N ASN A 85 -4.49 4.08 -13.06
CA ASN A 85 -5.74 4.12 -12.29
C ASN A 85 -5.55 4.65 -10.86
N GLU A 86 -4.46 5.38 -10.60
CA GLU A 86 -4.18 6.02 -9.31
C GLU A 86 -4.13 7.54 -9.44
N VAL A 87 -4.74 8.22 -8.49
CA VAL A 87 -4.59 9.66 -8.25
C VAL A 87 -3.97 9.83 -6.87
N PHE A 88 -2.98 10.71 -6.75
CA PHE A 88 -2.37 11.03 -5.45
C PHE A 88 -2.49 12.52 -5.16
N ILE A 89 -2.89 12.83 -3.93
CA ILE A 89 -3.01 14.19 -3.41
C ILE A 89 -2.02 14.33 -2.27
N LEU A 90 -1.07 15.25 -2.43
CA LEU A 90 -0.15 15.65 -1.37
C LEU A 90 -0.82 16.78 -0.57
N GLY A 91 -1.31 16.46 0.63
CA GLY A 91 -2.05 17.42 1.44
C GLY A 91 -2.70 16.80 2.67
N ASP A 92 -3.33 17.67 3.45
CA ASP A 92 -4.18 17.25 4.56
C ASP A 92 -5.53 16.74 4.01
N ALA A 93 -6.11 15.75 4.67
CA ALA A 93 -7.42 15.21 4.33
C ALA A 93 -8.57 15.98 5.03
N PHE A 94 -8.25 16.92 5.92
CA PHE A 94 -9.19 17.72 6.71
C PHE A 94 -9.02 19.23 6.51
#